data_AF-A0A2H6NID4-F1
#
_entry.id   AF-A0A2H6NID4-F1
#
_cell.length_a   1.000
_cell.length_b   1.000
_cell.length_c   1.000
_cell.angle_alpha   90.00
_cell.angle_beta   90.00
_cell.angle_gamma   90.00
#
_symmetry.space_group_name_H-M   'P 1'
#
loop_
_entity.id
_entity.type
_entity.pdbx_description
1 polymer ?
#
loop_
_entity_poly.entity_id
_entity_poly.type
_entity_poly.pdbx_seq_one_letter_code
_entity_poly.pdbx_strand_id
1 'polypeptide(L)'
;NWRTSISDIELALPDFYKAYDDCTAACEGSQEITDFKEFYLSIADHYTEVLECKLRCEIDLTPVIGGYVVEKFVATMYHYLQFAYYKLNDLKNAAPCVATYMLFDQKDEVMKQNLVYYQYHKDKWGLTDEDFHPRAEAIRYYNITMLQKEMYEFAKEYVMDDEEGEVVEYLDELLEVEDGTQ
;
A
#
# COMPACT_ATOMS: atom_id res chain seq x y z
N ASN A 1 -13.13 -24.18 -14.05
CA ASN A 1 -12.35 -25.37 -13.64
C ASN A 1 -11.33 -24.88 -12.63
N TRP A 2 -11.28 -25.41 -11.39
CA TRP A 2 -10.41 -24.91 -10.32
C TRP A 2 -8.92 -24.90 -10.68
N ARG A 3 -8.43 -25.89 -11.43
CA ARG A 3 -7.02 -25.96 -11.85
C ARG A 3 -6.63 -24.79 -12.75
N THR A 4 -7.50 -24.46 -13.71
CA THR A 4 -7.28 -23.33 -14.61
C THR A 4 -7.30 -22.02 -13.83
N SER A 5 -8.28 -21.83 -12.93
CA SER A 5 -8.35 -20.64 -12.08
C SER A 5 -7.10 -20.45 -11.20
N ILE A 6 -6.56 -21.52 -10.63
CA ILE A 6 -5.30 -21.47 -9.88
C ILE A 6 -4.16 -21.00 -10.80
N SER A 7 -4.00 -21.65 -11.95
CA SER A 7 -2.95 -21.31 -12.91
C SER A 7 -3.03 -19.84 -13.36
N ASP A 8 -4.24 -19.36 -13.64
CA ASP A 8 -4.44 -17.98 -14.10
C ASP A 8 -4.11 -16.96 -13.00
N ILE A 9 -4.54 -17.21 -11.76
CA ILE A 9 -4.29 -16.27 -10.64
C ILE A 9 -2.83 -16.32 -10.19
N GLU A 10 -2.19 -17.50 -10.15
CA GLU A 10 -0.76 -17.64 -9.84
C GLU A 10 0.14 -16.94 -10.87
N LEU A 11 -0.31 -16.79 -12.13
CA LEU A 11 0.37 -15.97 -13.13
C LEU A 11 0.03 -14.48 -12.99
N ALA A 12 -1.22 -14.15 -12.66
CA ALA A 12 -1.65 -12.77 -12.52
C ALA A 12 -1.03 -12.04 -11.33
N LEU A 13 -0.76 -12.72 -10.21
CA LEU A 13 -0.12 -12.11 -9.03
C LEU A 13 1.26 -11.49 -9.32
N PRO A 14 2.25 -12.22 -9.87
CA PRO A 14 3.54 -11.64 -10.20
C PRO A 14 3.44 -10.56 -11.29
N ASP A 15 2.54 -10.71 -12.26
CA ASP A 15 2.28 -9.68 -13.27
C ASP A 15 1.74 -8.39 -12.64
N PHE A 16 0.82 -8.50 -11.67
CA PHE A 16 0.32 -7.36 -10.91
C PHE A 16 1.45 -6.68 -10.13
N TYR A 17 2.26 -7.45 -9.39
CA TYR A 17 3.38 -6.86 -8.63
C TYR A 17 4.39 -6.18 -9.53
N LYS A 18 4.68 -6.75 -10.69
CA LYS A 18 5.54 -6.13 -11.69
C LYS A 18 4.93 -4.83 -12.23
N ALA A 19 3.65 -4.84 -12.59
CA ALA A 19 2.96 -3.63 -13.06
C ALA A 19 2.92 -2.53 -11.99
N TYR A 20 2.80 -2.91 -10.72
CA TYR A 20 2.90 -2.02 -9.59
C TYR A 20 4.31 -1.43 -9.45
N ASP A 21 5.35 -2.28 -9.51
CA ASP A 21 6.75 -1.82 -9.48
C ASP A 21 7.02 -0.83 -10.64
N ASP A 22 6.57 -1.15 -11.86
CA ASP A 22 6.70 -0.29 -13.04
C ASP A 22 5.95 1.06 -12.87
N CYS A 23 4.74 1.03 -12.30
CA CYS A 23 3.96 2.25 -12.02
C CYS A 23 4.67 3.14 -11.00
N THR A 24 5.15 2.56 -9.89
CA THR A 24 5.83 3.34 -8.84
C THR A 24 7.14 3.95 -9.33
N ALA A 25 7.86 3.27 -10.23
CA ALA A 25 9.05 3.79 -10.87
C ALA A 25 8.72 4.96 -11.82
N ALA A 26 7.59 4.89 -12.53
CA ALA A 26 7.15 5.97 -13.41
C ALA A 26 6.76 7.27 -12.66
N CYS A 27 6.45 7.17 -11.36
CA CYS A 27 6.16 8.34 -10.53
C CYS A 27 7.40 9.18 -10.20
N GLU A 28 8.63 8.66 -10.31
CA GLU A 28 9.87 9.38 -9.96
C GLU A 28 10.38 10.33 -11.07
N GLY A 29 9.46 10.87 -11.87
CA GLY A 29 9.76 11.78 -12.98
C GLY A 29 10.19 13.19 -12.52
N SER A 30 10.69 14.00 -13.46
CA SER A 30 11.04 15.39 -13.18
C SER A 30 9.82 16.25 -12.88
N GLN A 31 9.89 17.10 -11.86
CA GLN A 31 8.90 18.14 -11.59
C GLN A 31 9.06 19.32 -12.56
N GLU A 32 7.94 19.89 -13.02
CA GLU A 32 7.95 21.23 -13.60
C GLU A 32 7.96 22.25 -12.46
N ILE A 33 9.05 23.03 -12.33
CA ILE A 33 9.13 24.09 -11.33
C ILE A 33 8.23 25.24 -11.78
N THR A 34 7.04 25.31 -11.21
CA THR A 34 6.05 26.36 -11.49
C THR A 34 6.14 27.53 -10.52
N ASP A 35 6.74 27.31 -9.34
CA ASP A 35 6.94 28.31 -8.29
C ASP A 35 8.36 28.23 -7.69
N PHE A 36 8.93 29.38 -7.34
CA PHE A 36 10.29 29.46 -6.79
C PHE A 36 10.25 29.49 -5.26
N LYS A 37 10.19 28.30 -4.65
CA LYS A 37 10.38 28.12 -3.21
C LYS A 37 11.86 27.94 -2.86
N GLU A 38 12.18 27.98 -1.56
CA GLU A 38 13.49 27.52 -1.08
C GLU A 38 13.73 26.05 -1.48
N PHE A 39 14.98 25.71 -1.75
CA PHE A 39 15.38 24.40 -2.28
C PHE A 39 14.79 23.21 -1.49
N TYR A 40 14.80 23.29 -0.15
CA TYR A 40 14.29 22.21 0.69
C TYR A 40 12.77 22.05 0.59
N LEU A 41 12.03 23.15 0.50
CA LEU A 41 10.57 23.13 0.33
C LEU A 41 10.18 22.58 -1.04
N SER A 42 10.89 22.98 -2.11
CA SER A 42 10.66 22.43 -3.45
C SER A 42 10.87 20.91 -3.51
N ILE A 43 11.91 20.39 -2.83
CA ILE A 43 12.14 18.94 -2.76
C ILE A 43 11.03 18.25 -1.99
N ALA A 44 10.58 18.85 -0.88
CA ALA A 44 9.58 18.26 -0.02
C ALA A 44 8.20 18.22 -0.69
N ASP A 45 7.83 19.28 -1.42
CA ASP A 45 6.65 19.33 -2.28
C ASP A 45 6.72 18.25 -3.37
N HIS A 46 7.82 18.20 -4.13
CA HIS A 46 8.00 17.19 -5.16
C HIS A 46 7.89 15.77 -4.60
N TYR A 47 8.51 15.53 -3.44
CA TYR A 47 8.47 14.23 -2.80
C TYR A 47 7.05 13.82 -2.39
N THR A 48 6.26 14.79 -1.92
CA THR A 48 4.85 14.59 -1.59
C THR A 48 4.03 14.24 -2.83
N GLU A 49 4.24 14.94 -3.96
CA GLU A 49 3.61 14.63 -5.26
C GLU A 49 3.98 13.22 -5.75
N VAL A 50 5.25 12.84 -5.63
CA VAL A 50 5.73 11.49 -5.99
C VAL A 50 5.05 10.43 -5.13
N LEU A 51 4.93 10.66 -3.82
CA LEU A 51 4.23 9.74 -2.91
C LEU A 51 2.75 9.63 -3.25
N GLU A 52 2.07 10.73 -3.54
CA GLU A 52 0.67 10.73 -3.97
C GLU A 52 0.47 9.90 -5.25
N CYS A 53 1.35 10.08 -6.24
CA CYS A 53 1.36 9.27 -7.45
C CYS A 53 1.53 7.78 -7.14
N LYS A 54 2.49 7.41 -6.29
CA LYS A 54 2.77 6.02 -5.92
C LYS A 54 1.57 5.36 -5.21
N LEU A 55 0.88 6.10 -4.34
CA LEU A 55 -0.31 5.60 -3.65
C LEU A 55 -1.49 5.32 -4.58
N ARG A 56 -1.55 5.99 -5.73
CA ARG A 56 -2.57 5.74 -6.74
C ARG A 56 -2.31 4.49 -7.58
N CYS A 57 -1.08 3.97 -7.64
CA CYS A 57 -0.75 2.82 -8.47
C CYS A 57 -1.63 1.60 -8.18
N GLU A 58 -1.96 1.30 -6.92
CA GLU A 58 -2.85 0.19 -6.60
C GLU A 58 -4.27 0.40 -7.16
N ILE A 59 -4.80 1.62 -7.05
CA ILE A 59 -6.14 1.98 -7.53
C ILE A 59 -6.17 1.94 -9.06
N ASP A 60 -5.17 2.51 -9.71
CA ASP A 60 -5.08 2.61 -11.17
C ASP A 60 -4.86 1.22 -11.84
N LEU A 61 -4.23 0.29 -11.13
CA LEU A 61 -4.05 -1.10 -11.58
C LEU A 61 -5.22 -2.02 -11.23
N THR A 62 -6.13 -1.60 -10.35
CA THR A 62 -7.27 -2.42 -9.94
C THR A 62 -8.32 -2.47 -11.05
N PRO A 63 -8.73 -3.66 -11.52
CA PRO A 63 -9.70 -3.78 -12.60
C PRO A 63 -11.11 -3.37 -12.15
N VAL A 64 -11.88 -2.83 -13.09
CA VAL A 64 -13.32 -2.58 -12.94
C VAL A 64 -14.10 -3.74 -13.56
N ILE A 65 -14.85 -4.47 -12.74
CA ILE A 65 -15.64 -5.62 -13.18
C ILE A 65 -17.12 -5.25 -13.12
N GLY A 66 -17.79 -5.26 -14.28
CA GLY A 66 -19.23 -4.97 -14.35
C GLY A 66 -19.60 -3.56 -13.87
N GLY A 67 -18.67 -2.61 -13.93
CA GLY A 67 -18.86 -1.23 -13.46
C GLY A 67 -18.45 -0.96 -12.01
N TYR A 68 -17.94 -1.97 -11.28
CA TYR A 68 -17.49 -1.83 -9.90
C TYR A 68 -15.99 -2.08 -9.78
N VAL A 69 -15.30 -1.21 -9.05
CA VAL A 69 -13.90 -1.39 -8.68
C VAL A 69 -13.81 -2.53 -7.67
N VAL A 70 -12.87 -3.45 -7.88
CA VAL A 70 -12.66 -4.55 -6.93
C VAL A 70 -11.92 -4.03 -5.70
N GLU A 71 -12.61 -3.96 -4.55
CA GLU A 71 -11.95 -3.58 -3.30
C GLU A 71 -10.91 -4.62 -2.88
N LYS A 72 -9.76 -4.14 -2.36
CA LYS A 72 -8.67 -4.98 -1.84
C LYS A 72 -8.25 -6.05 -2.85
N PHE A 73 -7.89 -5.61 -4.06
CA PHE A 73 -7.70 -6.50 -5.22
C PHE A 73 -6.70 -7.64 -4.95
N VAL A 74 -5.51 -7.30 -4.41
CA VAL A 74 -4.48 -8.28 -4.06
C VAL A 74 -4.98 -9.29 -3.02
N ALA A 75 -5.63 -8.82 -1.96
CA ALA A 75 -6.23 -9.70 -0.95
C ALA A 75 -7.26 -10.65 -1.59
N THR A 76 -8.14 -10.10 -2.44
CA THR A 76 -9.16 -10.87 -3.15
C THR A 76 -8.55 -11.99 -4.01
N MET A 77 -7.41 -11.76 -4.67
CA MET A 77 -6.69 -12.82 -5.41
C MET A 77 -6.28 -13.98 -4.49
N TYR A 78 -5.74 -13.68 -3.31
CA TYR A 78 -5.37 -14.71 -2.32
C TYR A 78 -6.56 -15.45 -1.71
N HIS A 79 -7.69 -14.77 -1.53
CA HIS A 79 -8.94 -15.42 -1.12
C HIS A 79 -9.40 -16.45 -2.16
N TYR A 80 -9.43 -16.07 -3.44
CA TYR A 80 -9.79 -16.99 -4.52
C TYR A 80 -8.80 -18.15 -4.67
N LEU A 81 -7.48 -17.88 -4.59
CA LEU A 81 -6.45 -18.92 -4.61
C LEU A 81 -6.64 -19.92 -3.47
N GLN A 82 -6.80 -19.44 -2.24
CA GLN A 82 -7.03 -20.31 -1.10
C GLN A 82 -8.27 -21.18 -1.33
N PHE A 83 -9.39 -20.59 -1.74
CA PHE A 83 -10.61 -21.35 -1.96
C PHE A 83 -10.43 -22.41 -3.05
N ALA A 84 -9.76 -22.08 -4.15
CA ALA A 84 -9.51 -23.01 -5.24
C ALA A 84 -8.58 -24.16 -4.83
N TYR A 85 -7.49 -23.88 -4.11
CA TYR A 85 -6.59 -24.88 -3.55
C TYR A 85 -7.32 -25.81 -2.58
N TYR A 86 -8.17 -25.24 -1.71
CA TYR A 86 -9.01 -26.00 -0.80
C TYR A 86 -9.96 -26.95 -1.56
N LYS A 87 -10.59 -26.50 -2.65
CA LYS A 87 -11.47 -27.34 -3.49
C LYS A 87 -10.73 -28.50 -4.16
N LEU A 88 -9.42 -28.40 -4.32
CA LEU A 88 -8.55 -29.47 -4.82
C LEU A 88 -7.84 -30.27 -3.72
N ASN A 89 -8.17 -30.00 -2.44
CA ASN A 89 -7.53 -30.62 -1.27
C ASN A 89 -6.01 -30.37 -1.19
N ASP A 90 -5.55 -29.25 -1.75
CA ASP A 90 -4.16 -28.82 -1.69
C ASP A 90 -3.97 -27.79 -0.57
N LEU A 91 -3.94 -28.29 0.67
CA LEU A 91 -3.93 -27.42 1.84
C LEU A 91 -2.57 -26.80 2.14
N LYS A 92 -1.51 -27.38 1.57
CA LYS A 92 -0.16 -26.83 1.63
C LYS A 92 -0.07 -25.48 0.91
N ASN A 93 -0.81 -25.31 -0.17
CA ASN A 93 -0.92 -24.03 -0.85
C ASN A 93 -2.08 -23.16 -0.34
N ALA A 94 -3.16 -23.77 0.17
CA ALA A 94 -4.29 -23.02 0.71
C ALA A 94 -3.96 -22.24 2.00
N ALA A 95 -3.20 -22.86 2.93
CA ALA A 95 -2.82 -22.26 4.20
C ALA A 95 -2.02 -20.94 4.07
N PRO A 96 -0.94 -20.86 3.26
CA PRO A 96 -0.20 -19.62 3.11
C PRO A 96 -1.03 -18.54 2.39
N CYS A 97 -1.96 -18.91 1.51
CA CYS A 97 -2.87 -17.94 0.89
C CYS A 97 -3.81 -17.28 1.91
N VAL A 98 -4.37 -18.04 2.86
CA VAL A 98 -5.17 -17.45 3.96
C VAL A 98 -4.31 -16.55 4.85
N ALA A 99 -3.10 -16.99 5.23
CA ALA A 99 -2.18 -16.14 6.00
C ALA A 99 -1.85 -14.85 5.25
N THR A 100 -1.66 -14.94 3.94
CA THR A 100 -1.41 -13.79 3.08
C THR A 100 -2.60 -12.85 2.97
N TYR A 101 -3.82 -13.37 2.88
CA TYR A 101 -5.02 -12.53 2.92
C TYR A 101 -5.09 -11.73 4.22
N MET A 102 -4.83 -12.40 5.35
CA MET A 102 -4.88 -11.79 6.68
C MET A 102 -3.84 -10.67 6.86
N LEU A 103 -2.79 -10.60 6.04
CA LEU A 103 -1.86 -9.47 6.03
C LEU A 103 -2.58 -8.18 5.58
N PHE A 104 -3.46 -8.27 4.59
CA PHE A 104 -4.15 -7.13 3.99
C PHE A 104 -5.48 -6.78 4.67
N ASP A 105 -6.20 -7.78 5.18
CA ASP A 105 -7.47 -7.56 5.86
C ASP A 105 -7.62 -8.42 7.11
N GLN A 106 -7.15 -7.86 8.23
CA GLN A 106 -7.29 -8.46 9.54
C GLN A 106 -8.69 -8.31 10.14
N LYS A 107 -9.65 -7.66 9.48
CA LYS A 107 -11.01 -7.47 10.01
C LYS A 107 -12.03 -8.43 9.40
N ASP A 108 -11.65 -9.15 8.35
CA ASP A 108 -12.49 -10.17 7.72
C ASP A 108 -12.67 -11.38 8.63
N GLU A 109 -13.87 -11.53 9.20
CA GLU A 109 -14.21 -12.63 10.10
C GLU A 109 -14.29 -13.99 9.40
N VAL A 110 -14.62 -14.03 8.10
CA VAL A 110 -14.68 -15.29 7.34
C VAL A 110 -13.27 -15.83 7.14
N MET A 111 -12.33 -14.97 6.76
CA MET A 111 -10.94 -15.40 6.54
C MET A 111 -10.21 -15.72 7.84
N LYS A 112 -10.53 -15.02 8.95
CA LYS A 112 -10.09 -15.43 10.30
C LYS A 112 -10.55 -16.85 10.65
N GLN A 113 -11.83 -17.15 10.41
CA GLN A 113 -12.37 -18.48 10.69
C GLN A 113 -11.70 -19.54 9.82
N ASN A 114 -11.42 -19.25 8.55
CA ASN A 114 -10.66 -20.15 7.67
C ASN A 114 -9.25 -20.42 8.21
N LEU A 115 -8.54 -19.39 8.69
CA LEU A 115 -7.21 -19.54 9.29
C LEU A 115 -7.26 -20.45 10.52
N VAL A 116 -8.19 -20.19 11.44
CA VAL A 116 -8.37 -21.00 12.65
C VAL A 116 -8.74 -22.43 12.30
N TYR A 117 -9.61 -22.63 11.31
CA TYR A 117 -10.02 -23.94 10.82
C TYR A 117 -8.82 -24.74 10.29
N TYR A 118 -7.92 -24.09 9.56
CA TYR A 118 -6.70 -24.71 9.04
C TYR A 118 -5.71 -25.06 10.13
N GLN A 119 -5.50 -24.17 11.09
CA GLN A 119 -4.64 -24.40 12.25
C GLN A 119 -5.16 -25.54 13.13
N TYR A 120 -6.49 -25.62 13.34
CA TYR A 120 -7.11 -26.67 14.14
C TYR A 120 -6.92 -28.07 13.55
N HIS A 121 -6.92 -28.18 12.22
CA HIS A 121 -6.75 -29.45 11.50
C HIS A 121 -5.31 -29.68 11.00
N LYS A 122 -4.32 -28.92 11.47
CA LYS A 122 -2.95 -28.96 10.94
C LYS A 122 -2.34 -30.37 10.93
N ASP A 123 -2.46 -31.11 12.04
CA ASP A 123 -1.90 -32.46 12.17
C ASP A 123 -2.55 -33.45 11.20
N LYS A 124 -3.87 -33.33 11.02
CA LYS A 124 -4.64 -34.18 10.10
C LYS A 124 -4.21 -33.99 8.64
N TRP A 125 -3.78 -32.79 8.30
CA TRP A 125 -3.44 -32.38 6.94
C TRP A 125 -1.93 -32.29 6.69
N GLY A 126 -1.12 -32.68 7.68
CA GLY A 126 0.34 -32.62 7.59
C GLY A 126 0.86 -31.19 7.42
N LEU A 127 0.12 -30.19 7.92
CA LEU A 127 0.55 -28.80 7.93
C LEU A 127 1.46 -28.55 9.13
N THR A 128 2.43 -27.68 8.94
CA THR A 128 3.37 -27.19 9.94
C THR A 128 3.13 -25.71 10.19
N ASP A 129 3.68 -25.18 11.28
CA ASP A 129 3.54 -23.74 11.58
C ASP A 129 4.14 -22.86 10.47
N GLU A 130 5.11 -23.38 9.71
CA GLU A 130 5.69 -22.70 8.53
C GLU A 130 4.68 -22.45 7.40
N ASP A 131 3.64 -23.29 7.26
CA ASP A 131 2.63 -23.15 6.20
C ASP A 131 1.66 -21.98 6.46
N PHE A 132 1.71 -21.38 7.66
CA PHE A 132 0.86 -20.27 8.07
C PHE A 132 1.56 -18.90 8.00
N HIS A 133 2.68 -18.83 7.27
CA HIS A 133 3.31 -17.55 6.94
C HIS A 133 2.73 -16.97 5.66
N PRO A 134 2.52 -15.63 5.59
CA PRO A 134 2.23 -14.95 4.34
C PRO A 134 3.32 -15.21 3.30
N ARG A 135 2.96 -15.19 2.02
CA ARG A 135 3.93 -15.35 0.93
C ARG A 135 4.88 -14.14 0.87
N ALA A 136 6.13 -14.39 0.51
CA ALA A 136 7.20 -13.39 0.58
C ALA A 136 6.94 -12.17 -0.33
N GLU A 137 6.41 -12.40 -1.53
CA GLU A 137 6.03 -11.37 -2.48
C GLU A 137 4.95 -10.42 -1.93
N ALA A 138 3.97 -10.97 -1.19
CA ALA A 138 2.93 -10.18 -0.55
C ALA A 138 3.45 -9.39 0.65
N ILE A 139 4.36 -9.97 1.44
CA ILE A 139 5.03 -9.25 2.54
C ILE A 139 5.81 -8.06 2.00
N ARG A 140 6.58 -8.27 0.92
CA ARG A 140 7.33 -7.20 0.27
C ARG A 140 6.39 -6.08 -0.19
N TYR A 141 5.33 -6.45 -0.90
CA TYR A 141 4.32 -5.50 -1.38
C TYR A 141 3.68 -4.71 -0.23
N TYR A 142 3.18 -5.39 0.80
CA TYR A 142 2.55 -4.77 1.96
C TYR A 142 3.48 -3.80 2.69
N ASN A 143 4.73 -4.19 2.93
CA ASN A 143 5.69 -3.34 3.62
C ASN A 143 5.98 -2.05 2.83
N ILE A 144 6.08 -2.15 1.50
CA ILE A 144 6.31 -0.99 0.63
C ILE A 144 5.08 -0.08 0.64
N THR A 145 3.88 -0.61 0.43
CA THR A 145 2.66 0.20 0.36
C THR A 145 2.34 0.88 1.69
N MET A 146 2.51 0.17 2.81
CA MET A 146 2.33 0.74 4.14
C MET A 146 3.31 1.87 4.42
N LEU A 147 4.61 1.66 4.12
CA LEU A 147 5.62 2.69 4.31
C LEU A 147 5.34 3.93 3.45
N GLN A 148 5.02 3.75 2.17
CA GLN A 148 4.68 4.87 1.28
C GLN A 148 3.49 5.67 1.82
N LYS A 149 2.47 4.99 2.36
CA LYS A 149 1.30 5.63 2.95
C LYS A 149 1.66 6.42 4.20
N GLU A 150 2.42 5.81 5.12
CA GLU A 150 2.88 6.49 6.34
C GLU A 150 3.70 7.73 6.01
N MET A 151 4.60 7.65 5.01
CA MET A 151 5.40 8.79 4.55
C MET A 151 4.54 9.89 3.94
N TYR A 152 3.51 9.54 3.16
CA TYR A 152 2.60 10.52 2.56
C TYR A 152 1.76 11.25 3.60
N GLU A 153 1.16 10.51 4.54
CA GLU A 153 0.37 11.12 5.63
C GLU A 153 1.26 12.04 6.49
N PHE A 154 2.50 11.62 6.78
CA PHE A 154 3.46 12.47 7.47
C PHE A 154 3.78 13.75 6.69
N ALA A 155 4.05 13.65 5.38
CA ALA A 155 4.34 14.83 4.57
C ALA A 155 3.13 15.78 4.51
N LYS A 156 1.93 15.22 4.38
CA LYS A 156 0.70 16.02 4.36
C LYS A 156 0.42 16.75 5.68
N GLU A 157 0.79 16.15 6.82
CA GLU A 157 0.54 16.72 8.15
C GLU A 157 1.62 17.74 8.57
N TYR A 158 2.87 17.56 8.13
CA TYR A 158 4.02 18.32 8.68
C TYR A 158 4.84 19.11 7.66
N VAL A 159 4.63 18.90 6.35
CA VAL A 159 5.47 19.48 5.30
C VAL A 159 4.68 20.40 4.37
N MET A 160 3.43 20.06 4.07
CA MET A 160 2.57 20.97 3.30
C MET A 160 2.28 22.21 4.15
N ASP A 161 2.61 23.39 3.61
CA ASP A 161 2.30 24.67 4.25
C ASP A 161 0.81 24.73 4.59
N ASP A 162 0.49 24.67 5.88
CA ASP A 162 -0.77 25.23 6.36
C ASP A 162 -0.75 26.71 5.97
N GLU A 163 -1.85 27.23 5.44
CA GLU A 163 -2.13 28.68 5.36
C GLU A 163 -2.27 29.31 6.78
N GLU A 164 -1.45 28.92 7.76
CA GLU A 164 -1.34 29.53 9.08
C GLU A 164 0.11 29.93 9.35
N GLY A 165 0.49 31.05 8.76
CA GLY A 165 1.75 31.71 9.00
C GLY A 165 1.79 33.06 8.31
N GLU A 166 0.82 33.95 8.62
CA GLU A 166 1.14 35.37 8.61
C GLU A 166 2.49 35.49 9.32
N VAL A 167 3.53 35.87 8.56
CA VAL A 167 4.80 36.29 9.14
C VAL A 167 4.43 37.47 10.00
N VAL A 168 4.19 37.23 11.29
CA VAL A 168 3.97 38.29 12.26
C VAL A 168 5.13 39.26 12.07
N GLU A 169 4.79 40.52 11.82
CA GLU A 169 5.66 41.69 11.56
C GLU A 169 6.62 41.97 12.74
N TYR A 170 7.30 40.96 13.28
CA TYR A 170 8.29 41.11 14.35
C TYR A 170 9.56 41.80 13.89
N LEU A 171 9.76 41.99 12.57
CA LEU A 171 10.86 42.80 12.06
C LEU A 171 10.53 44.29 11.98
N ASP A 172 9.26 44.68 11.86
CA ASP A 172 8.90 46.11 11.78
C ASP A 172 8.85 46.77 13.17
N GLU A 173 8.45 46.03 14.21
CA GLU A 173 8.53 46.55 15.60
C GLU A 173 9.98 46.78 16.06
N LEU A 174 10.97 46.04 15.54
CA LEU A 174 12.39 46.22 15.88
C LEU A 174 13.04 47.41 15.17
N LEU A 175 12.52 47.82 14.01
CA LEU A 175 12.99 48.99 13.27
C LEU A 175 12.39 50.30 13.81
N GLU A 176 11.19 50.26 14.41
CA GLU A 176 10.61 51.45 15.04
C GLU A 176 11.27 51.83 16.38
N VAL A 177 11.98 50.92 17.05
CA VAL A 177 12.72 51.25 18.29
C VAL A 177 14.04 51.97 18.01
N GLU A 178 14.64 51.78 16.83
CA GLU A 178 15.91 52.45 16.48
C GLU A 178 15.74 53.91 16.02
N ASP A 179 14.54 54.32 15.57
CA ASP A 179 14.28 55.70 15.12
C ASP A 179 13.71 56.63 16.22
N GLY A 180 13.56 56.11 17.44
CA GLY A 180 12.99 56.83 18.60
C GLY A 180 13.99 57.45 19.57
N THR A 181 15.31 57.42 19.30
CA THR A 181 16.32 58.10 20.13
C THR A 181 16.94 59.28 19.40
N GLN A 182 16.23 60.42 19.46
CA GLN A 182 16.85 61.75 19.33
C GLN A 182 16.20 62.77 20.26
#